data_AF-A0A0R1WFI4-F1
#
_entry.id   AF-A0A0R1WFI4-F1
#
_cell.length_a   1.000
_cell.length_b   1.000
_cell.length_c   1.000
_cell.angle_alpha   90.00
_cell.angle_beta   90.00
_cell.angle_gamma   90.00
#
_symmetry.space_group_name_H-M   'P 1'
#
loop_
_entity.id
_entity.type
_entity.pdbx_description
1 polymer ?
#
loop_
_entity_poly.entity_id
_entity_poly.type
_entity_poly.pdbx_seq_one_letter_code
_entity_poly.pdbx_strand_id
1 'polypeptide(L)'
;MIKTITDPITWAIEFENRDIAHDLYEKTVVGYDNNTFGKRTVNNDTWYIGTMLLDDEFKAKITEFLNQYDITSNQYTVTKTAVGTFFNAL
;
A
#
# COMPACT_ATOMS: atom_id res chain seq x y z
N MET A 1 0.99 -1.22 25.79
CA MET A 1 -0.32 -0.81 25.26
C MET A 1 -0.48 -1.47 23.89
N ILE A 2 -1.53 -2.25 23.67
CA ILE A 2 -1.84 -2.77 22.33
C ILE A 2 -2.40 -1.59 21.55
N LYS A 3 -1.66 -1.08 20.56
CA LYS A 3 -2.22 -0.11 19.61
C LYS A 3 -3.24 -0.89 18.77
N THR A 4 -4.51 -0.57 18.90
CA THR A 4 -5.57 -1.07 18.03
C THR A 4 -5.93 0.02 17.04
N ILE A 5 -6.00 -0.34 15.76
CA ILE A 5 -6.51 0.53 14.70
C ILE A 5 -8.03 0.39 14.69
N THR A 6 -8.74 1.51 14.80
CA THR A 6 -10.21 1.56 14.75
C THR A 6 -10.74 1.75 13.33
N ASP A 7 -9.97 2.44 12.49
CA ASP A 7 -10.35 2.79 11.12
C ASP A 7 -9.16 2.53 10.17
N PRO A 8 -9.39 2.05 8.94
CA PRO A 8 -8.31 1.79 8.00
C PRO A 8 -7.46 3.03 7.75
N ILE A 9 -6.14 2.87 7.87
CA ILE A 9 -5.17 3.91 7.49
C ILE A 9 -4.84 3.71 6.02
N THR A 10 -4.92 4.79 5.23
CA THR A 10 -4.52 4.72 3.82
C THR A 10 -3.04 5.07 3.66
N TRP A 11 -2.35 4.21 2.93
CA TRP A 11 -0.95 4.39 2.54
C TRP A 11 -0.85 4.64 1.05
N ALA A 12 0.03 5.56 0.68
CA ALA A 12 0.44 5.81 -0.69
C ALA A 12 1.81 5.18 -0.93
N ILE A 13 1.92 4.39 -1.99
CA ILE A 13 3.18 3.83 -2.50
C ILE A 13 3.41 4.45 -3.88
N GLU A 14 4.29 5.44 -3.93
CA GLU A 14 4.59 6.20 -5.13
C GLU A 14 5.82 5.62 -5.82
N PHE A 15 5.71 5.36 -7.10
CA PHE A 15 6.78 4.84 -7.96
C PHE A 15 7.33 5.96 -8.86
N GLU A 16 8.39 5.66 -9.61
CA GLU A 16 9.03 6.64 -10.50
C GLU A 16 8.08 7.24 -11.55
N ASN A 17 7.16 6.44 -12.10
CA ASN A 17 6.18 6.91 -13.07
C ASN A 17 4.95 6.00 -13.16
N ARG A 18 3.94 6.48 -13.89
CA ARG A 18 2.67 5.80 -14.14
C ARG A 18 2.85 4.41 -14.74
N ASP A 19 3.69 4.26 -15.75
CA ASP A 19 3.80 2.99 -16.48
C ASP A 19 4.39 1.90 -15.58
N ILE A 20 5.40 2.23 -14.77
CA ILE A 20 5.94 1.34 -13.75
C ILE A 20 4.88 0.98 -12.71
N ALA A 21 4.16 1.97 -12.17
CA ALA A 21 3.14 1.71 -11.15
C ALA A 21 2.05 0.76 -11.65
N HIS A 22 1.59 0.93 -12.90
CA HIS A 22 0.55 0.08 -13.48
C HIS A 22 1.07 -1.31 -13.86
N ASP A 23 2.26 -1.42 -14.46
CA ASP A 23 2.88 -2.71 -14.81
C ASP A 23 3.14 -3.57 -13.56
N LEU A 24 3.69 -2.96 -12.50
CA LEU A 24 3.87 -3.64 -11.21
C LEU A 24 2.52 -4.01 -10.57
N TYR A 25 1.48 -3.20 -10.75
CA TYR A 25 0.16 -3.49 -10.17
C TYR A 25 -0.43 -4.77 -10.79
N GLU A 26 -0.32 -4.90 -12.11
CA GLU A 26 -0.78 -6.07 -12.86
C GLU A 26 0.07 -7.30 -12.54
N LYS A 27 1.41 -7.17 -12.55
CA LYS A 27 2.33 -8.28 -12.24
C LYS A 27 2.12 -8.88 -10.85
N THR A 28 1.80 -8.02 -9.88
CA THR A 28 1.69 -8.41 -8.47
C THR A 28 0.27 -8.84 -8.07
N VAL A 29 -0.73 -8.74 -8.96
CA VAL A 29 -2.14 -8.96 -8.62
C VAL A 29 -2.43 -10.36 -8.07
N VAL A 30 -1.74 -11.38 -8.59
CA VAL A 30 -1.95 -12.79 -8.19
C VAL A 30 -1.38 -13.08 -6.80
N GLY A 31 -0.26 -12.45 -6.44
CA GLY A 31 0.37 -12.63 -5.14
C GLY A 31 -0.10 -11.65 -4.06
N TYR A 32 -0.90 -10.64 -4.42
CA TYR A 32 -1.37 -9.65 -3.47
C TYR A 32 -2.53 -10.19 -2.62
N ASP A 33 -2.34 -10.27 -1.31
CA ASP A 33 -3.37 -10.70 -0.37
C ASP A 33 -4.17 -9.52 0.19
N ASN A 34 -5.38 -9.32 -0.34
CA ASN A 34 -6.32 -8.30 0.15
C ASN A 34 -6.71 -8.48 1.63
N ASN A 35 -6.66 -9.70 2.19
CA ASN A 35 -7.01 -9.93 3.59
C ASN A 35 -5.90 -9.47 4.53
N THR A 36 -4.64 -9.57 4.09
CA THR A 36 -3.48 -9.10 4.84
C THR A 36 -3.31 -7.59 4.70
N PHE A 37 -3.24 -7.08 3.47
CA PHE A 37 -2.88 -5.69 3.21
C PHE A 37 -4.08 -4.74 3.19
N GLY A 38 -5.27 -5.25 2.89
CA GLY A 38 -6.45 -4.46 2.55
C GLY A 38 -6.57 -4.19 1.05
N LYS A 39 -7.59 -3.44 0.65
CA LYS A 39 -7.85 -3.17 -0.77
C LYS A 39 -6.80 -2.20 -1.33
N ARG A 40 -6.20 -2.57 -2.47
CA ARG A 40 -5.30 -1.71 -3.25
C ARG A 40 -6.01 -1.12 -4.47
N THR A 41 -5.66 0.11 -4.81
CA THR A 41 -6.00 0.76 -6.08
C THR A 41 -4.76 1.44 -6.63
N VAL A 42 -4.68 1.60 -7.95
CA VAL A 42 -3.59 2.35 -8.62
C VAL A 42 -4.19 3.56 -9.31
N ASN A 43 -3.55 4.72 -9.16
CA ASN A 43 -3.88 5.94 -9.89
C ASN A 43 -2.58 6.70 -10.16
N ASN A 44 -2.36 7.08 -11.42
CA ASN A 44 -1.10 7.64 -11.89
C ASN A 44 0.10 6.73 -11.53
N ASP A 45 1.12 7.27 -10.87
CA ASP A 45 2.34 6.64 -10.38
C ASP A 45 2.20 6.07 -8.96
N THR A 46 0.99 6.05 -8.39
CA THR A 46 0.80 5.78 -6.97
C THR A 46 -0.20 4.64 -6.71
N TRP A 47 0.14 3.73 -5.80
CA TRP A 47 -0.81 2.78 -5.21
C TRP A 47 -1.36 3.31 -3.91
N TYR A 48 -2.68 3.20 -3.74
CA TYR A 48 -3.37 3.51 -2.50
C TYR A 48 -3.88 2.22 -1.86
N ILE A 49 -3.48 1.98 -0.60
CA ILE A 49 -3.82 0.78 0.16
C ILE A 49 -4.46 1.21 1.48
N GLY A 50 -5.73 0.85 1.69
CA GLY A 50 -6.39 1.02 2.99
C GLY A 50 -6.17 -0.23 3.85
N THR A 51 -5.46 -0.09 4.97
CA THR A 51 -5.02 -1.23 5.82
C THR A 51 -5.43 -1.08 7.28
N MET A 52 -5.65 -2.22 7.96
CA MET A 52 -5.83 -2.30 9.41
C MET A 52 -4.54 -2.68 10.15
N LEU A 53 -3.42 -2.80 9.43
CA LEU A 53 -2.11 -3.12 9.99
C LEU A 53 -1.49 -1.89 10.66
N LEU A 54 -0.77 -2.12 11.77
CA LEU A 54 0.04 -1.10 12.41
C LEU A 54 1.15 -0.60 11.48
N ASP A 55 1.60 0.64 11.68
CA ASP A 55 2.54 1.31 10.78
C ASP A 55 3.80 0.48 10.45
N ASP A 56 4.46 -0.04 11.48
CA ASP A 56 5.69 -0.80 11.32
C ASP A 56 5.42 -2.18 10.69
N GLU A 57 4.27 -2.78 11.00
CA GLU A 57 3.84 -4.04 10.42
C GLU A 57 3.50 -3.89 8.93
N PHE A 58 2.75 -2.83 8.57
CA PHE A 58 2.44 -2.52 7.18
C PHE A 58 3.72 -2.29 6.38
N LYS A 59 4.62 -1.42 6.86
CA LYS A 59 5.90 -1.12 6.20
C LYS A 59 6.77 -2.35 6.01
N ALA A 60 6.85 -3.22 7.01
CA ALA A 60 7.62 -4.46 6.93
C ALA A 60 7.02 -5.40 5.87
N LYS A 61 5.71 -5.70 5.97
CA LYS A 61 5.04 -6.63 5.06
C LYS A 61 5.01 -6.13 3.62
N ILE A 62 4.79 -4.83 3.40
CA ILE A 62 4.73 -4.28 2.05
C ILE A 62 6.11 -4.26 1.40
N THR A 63 7.16 -3.99 2.17
CA THR A 63 8.55 -4.07 1.68
C THR A 63 8.91 -5.52 1.36
N GLU A 64 8.56 -6.48 2.22
CA GLU A 64 8.76 -7.90 1.96
C GLU A 64 8.04 -8.35 0.68
N PHE A 65 6.78 -7.94 0.52
CA PHE A 65 6.00 -8.21 -0.68
C PHE A 65 6.64 -7.64 -1.95
N LEU A 66 7.04 -6.36 -1.93
CA LEU A 66 7.67 -5.72 -3.09
C LEU A 66 9.02 -6.36 -3.44
N ASN A 67 9.81 -6.75 -2.43
CA ASN A 67 11.07 -7.47 -2.63
C ASN A 67 10.90 -8.83 -3.32
N GLN A 68 9.75 -9.51 -3.18
CA GLN A 68 9.48 -10.78 -3.90
C GLN A 68 9.40 -10.60 -5.42
N TYR A 69 9.25 -9.35 -5.88
CA TYR A 69 9.18 -8.97 -7.29
C TYR A 69 10.38 -8.11 -7.72
N ASP A 70 11.49 -8.16 -6.96
CA ASP A 70 12.72 -7.39 -7.21
C ASP A 70 12.53 -5.86 -7.19
N ILE A 71 11.49 -5.36 -6.49
CA ILE A 71 11.21 -3.93 -6.33
C ILE A 71 11.89 -3.45 -5.04
N THR A 72 13.04 -2.81 -5.19
CA THR A 72 13.84 -2.35 -4.05
C THR A 72 13.35 -1.00 -3.49
N SER A 73 13.65 -0.72 -2.22
CA SER A 73 13.15 0.46 -1.48
C SER A 73 13.58 1.83 -2.03
N ASN A 74 14.49 1.89 -2.99
CA ASN A 74 14.85 3.11 -3.72
C ASN A 74 13.97 3.36 -4.96
N GLN A 75 13.13 2.40 -5.37
CA GLN A 75 12.23 2.50 -6.52
C GLN A 75 10.85 3.03 -6.16
N TYR A 76 10.55 3.15 -4.86
CA TYR A 76 9.28 3.64 -4.38
C TYR A 76 9.44 4.43 -3.07
N THR A 77 8.45 5.26 -2.77
CA THR A 77 8.30 5.86 -1.45
C THR A 77 7.03 5.35 -0.78
N VAL A 78 7.03 5.27 0.55
CA VAL A 78 5.86 4.84 1.33
C VAL A 78 5.47 5.95 2.29
N THR A 79 4.32 6.57 2.04
CA THR A 79 3.82 7.69 2.84
C THR A 79 2.42 7.40 3.35
N LYS A 80 2.13 7.83 4.58
CA LYS A 80 0.75 7.89 5.05
C LYS A 80 0.04 9.02 4.33
N THR A 81 -1.19 8.78 3.90
CA THR A 81 -1.99 9.80 3.22
C THR A 81 -3.36 9.94 3.84
N ALA A 82 -3.90 11.15 3.75
CA ALA A 82 -5.30 11.44 4.08
C ALA A 82 -6.25 11.12 2.91
N VAL A 83 -5.74 10.72 1.75
CA VAL A 83 -6.55 10.21 0.64
C VAL A 83 -7.21 8.92 1.09
N GLY A 84 -8.53 8.80 0.93
CA GLY A 84 -9.27 7.62 1.38
C GLY A 84 -9.67 7.60 2.86
N THR A 85 -9.25 8.56 3.69
CA THR A 85 -9.75 8.68 5.09
C THR A 85 -11.21 9.15 5.19
N PHE A 86 -11.88 9.43 4.07
CA PHE A 86 -13.28 9.90 4.03
C PHE A 86 -14.32 8.76 4.05
N PHE A 87 -14.00 7.58 4.59
CA PHE A 87 -14.97 6.48 4.70
C PHE A 87 -15.88 6.54 5.94
N ASN A 88 -15.67 7.49 6.86
CA ASN A 88 -16.55 7.67 8.03
C ASN A 88 -16.85 9.15 8.31
N ALA A 89 -17.73 9.74 7.52
CA ALA A 89 -18.56 10.84 7.96
C ALA A 89 -19.95 10.67 7.34
N LEU A 90 -20.77 9.79 7.92
CA LEU A 90 -22.24 9.87 8.00
C LEU A 90 -22.75 8.86 9.03
#